data_AF-A0A381XPH2-F1
#
_entry.id   AF-A0A381XPH2-F1
#
_cell.length_a   1.000
_cell.length_b   1.000
_cell.length_c   1.000
_cell.angle_alpha   90.00
_cell.angle_beta   90.00
_cell.angle_gamma   90.00
#
_symmetry.space_group_name_H-M   'P 1'
#
loop_
_entity.id
_entity.type
_entity.pdbx_description
1 polymer ?
#
loop_
_entity_poly.entity_id
_entity_poly.type
_entity_poly.pdbx_seq_one_letter_code
_entity_poly.pdbx_strand_id
1 'polypeptide(L)'
;MAITKTTTLQRIEVYPASDSPPTPGAPQPDPPVATDPRIMVCLTDVFDSPSDDTLPVVATAVFHFNKGDDVSDMPALVQTVATAIWA
;
A
#
# COMPACT_ATOMS: atom_id res chain seq x y z
N MET A 1 -1.85 32.50 6.42
CA MET A 1 -0.83 31.48 6.77
C MET A 1 -1.11 30.24 5.93
N ALA A 2 -0.10 29.44 5.59
CA ALA A 2 -0.26 28.30 4.67
C ALA A 2 -0.64 27.02 5.44
N ILE A 3 -1.52 26.22 4.84
CA ILE A 3 -1.84 24.87 5.35
C ILE A 3 -0.61 23.98 5.16
N THR A 4 -0.22 23.26 6.20
CA THR A 4 0.86 22.28 6.18
C THR A 4 0.29 20.87 6.12
N LYS A 5 0.77 20.05 5.18
CA LYS A 5 0.48 18.61 5.12
C LYS A 5 1.69 17.82 5.60
N THR A 6 1.52 17.02 6.64
CA THR A 6 2.53 16.07 7.14
C THR A 6 2.08 14.66 6.84
N THR A 7 2.81 13.95 5.98
CA THR A 7 2.54 12.54 5.65
C THR A 7 3.48 11.63 6.43
N THR A 8 2.90 10.69 7.18
CA THR A 8 3.63 9.67 7.95
C THR A 8 3.34 8.30 7.36
N LEU A 9 4.39 7.55 7.04
CA LEU A 9 4.26 6.13 6.71
C LEU A 9 4.00 5.36 8.02
N GLN A 10 2.79 4.81 8.17
CA GLN A 10 2.41 4.09 9.38
C GLN A 10 2.89 2.64 9.35
N ARG A 11 2.64 1.94 8.24
CA ARG A 11 3.07 0.55 8.05
C ARG A 11 3.13 0.14 6.59
N ILE A 12 3.95 -0.89 6.34
CA ILE A 12 4.01 -1.64 5.09
C ILE A 12 3.75 -3.10 5.45
N GLU A 13 2.75 -3.71 4.84
CA GLU A 13 2.44 -5.13 5.01
C GLU A 13 2.70 -5.86 3.70
N VAL A 14 3.39 -7.00 3.80
CA VAL A 14 3.69 -7.87 2.67
C VAL A 14 2.85 -9.13 2.84
N TYR A 15 2.00 -9.40 1.85
CA TYR A 15 1.23 -10.62 1.80
C TYR A 15 1.91 -11.56 0.82
N PRO A 16 2.26 -12.78 1.25
CA PRO A 16 2.90 -13.75 0.37
C PRO A 16 1.96 -14.12 -0.79
N ALA A 17 2.59 -14.60 -1.86
CA ALA A 17 1.94 -15.41 -2.87
C ALA A 17 1.01 -16.42 -2.20
N SER A 18 -0.28 -16.36 -2.48
CA SER A 18 -1.20 -17.41 -2.07
C SER A 18 -1.53 -18.23 -3.31
N ASP A 19 -1.38 -19.55 -3.19
CA ASP A 19 -2.09 -20.45 -4.06
C ASP A 19 -3.57 -20.11 -3.89
N SER A 20 -4.24 -19.73 -4.98
CA SER A 20 -5.69 -19.53 -4.92
C SER A 20 -6.30 -20.81 -4.33
N PRO A 21 -7.04 -20.75 -3.21
CA PRO A 21 -7.70 -21.94 -2.72
C PRO A 21 -8.63 -22.43 -3.85
N PRO A 22 -8.70 -23.75 -4.12
CA PRO A 22 -9.56 -24.27 -5.16
C PRO A 22 -10.97 -23.74 -4.96
N THR A 23 -11.48 -22.98 -5.92
CA THR A 23 -12.92 -22.67 -5.98
C THR A 23 -13.66 -24.00 -6.12
N PRO A 24 -14.56 -24.39 -5.20
CA PRO A 24 -15.27 -25.66 -5.31
C PRO A 24 -16.01 -25.75 -6.64
N GLY A 25 -15.59 -26.68 -7.51
CA GLY A 25 -16.20 -26.92 -8.82
C GLY A 25 -15.58 -26.18 -10.01
N ALA A 26 -14.54 -25.37 -9.83
CA ALA A 26 -13.78 -24.81 -10.95
C ALA A 26 -12.54 -25.68 -11.27
N PRO A 27 -12.18 -25.88 -12.55
CA PRO A 27 -10.90 -26.50 -12.89
C PRO A 27 -9.76 -25.65 -12.33
N GLN A 28 -8.96 -26.20 -11.42
CA GLN A 28 -7.73 -25.55 -10.99
C GLN A 28 -6.71 -25.65 -12.14
N PRO A 29 -6.07 -24.54 -12.55
CA PRO A 29 -4.97 -24.64 -13.49
C PRO A 29 -3.88 -25.56 -12.93
N ASP A 30 -3.39 -26.49 -13.77
CA ASP A 30 -2.27 -27.37 -13.49
C ASP A 30 -1.11 -26.99 -14.43
N PRO A 31 -0.01 -26.40 -13.92
CA PRO A 31 0.30 -26.15 -12.52
C PRO A 31 -0.49 -24.98 -11.91
N PRO A 32 -0.62 -24.92 -10.56
CA PRO A 32 -1.24 -23.78 -9.88
C PRO A 32 -0.54 -22.49 -10.28
N VAL A 33 -1.34 -21.46 -10.60
CA VAL A 33 -0.81 -20.13 -10.89
C VAL A 33 -0.39 -19.52 -9.56
N ALA A 34 0.91 -19.55 -9.27
CA ALA A 34 1.47 -18.79 -8.16
C ALA A 34 1.18 -17.29 -8.41
N THR A 35 0.47 -16.66 -7.50
CA THR A 35 0.28 -15.21 -7.51
C THR A 35 1.55 -14.54 -7.00
N ASP A 36 1.98 -13.41 -7.56
CA ASP A 36 3.08 -12.65 -6.96
C ASP A 36 2.66 -12.10 -5.58
N PRO A 37 3.60 -11.90 -4.63
CA PRO A 37 3.31 -11.24 -3.36
C PRO A 37 2.68 -9.85 -3.59
N ARG A 38 1.79 -9.41 -2.69
CA ARG A 38 1.17 -8.07 -2.74
C ARG A 38 1.60 -7.22 -1.56
N ILE A 39 1.61 -5.90 -1.74
CA ILE A 39 2.03 -4.95 -0.72
C ILE A 39 0.83 -4.06 -0.35
N MET A 40 0.58 -3.87 0.94
CA MET A 40 -0.36 -2.89 1.46
C MET A 40 0.40 -1.79 2.20
N VAL A 41 0.13 -0.55 1.86
CA VAL A 41 0.78 0.63 2.44
C VAL A 41 -0.27 1.48 3.13
N CYS A 42 -0.01 1.83 4.40
CA CYS A 42 -0.87 2.73 5.16
C CYS A 42 -0.13 4.03 5.45
N LEU A 43 -0.65 5.14 4.93
CA LEU A 43 -0.16 6.48 5.16
C LEU A 43 -1.15 7.25 6.04
N THR A 44 -0.62 8.09 6.92
CA THR A 44 -1.39 9.03 7.73
C THR A 44 -1.00 10.44 7.35
N ASP A 45 -1.96 11.20 6.85
CA ASP A 45 -1.82 12.60 6.50
C ASP A 45 -2.42 13.47 7.59
N VAL A 46 -1.66 14.42 8.10
CA VAL A 46 -2.12 15.46 9.03
C VAL A 46 -2.09 16.80 8.31
N PHE A 47 -3.24 17.46 8.24
CA PHE A 47 -3.39 18.81 7.70
C PHE A 47 -3.56 19.79 8.86
N ASP A 48 -2.64 20.73 8.99
CA ASP A 48 -2.62 21.71 10.08
C ASP A 48 -2.48 23.14 9.57
N SER A 49 -3.10 24.10 10.26
CA SER A 49 -2.96 25.53 10.02
C SER A 49 -3.15 26.30 11.32
N PRO A 50 -2.18 27.13 11.74
CA PRO A 50 -2.26 27.89 12.99
C PRO A 50 -3.32 29.00 12.98
N SER A 51 -3.98 29.25 11.84
CA SER A 51 -5.04 30.25 11.70
C SER A 51 -6.43 29.64 11.52
N ASP A 52 -6.58 28.32 11.68
CA ASP A 52 -7.85 27.60 11.52
C ASP A 52 -8.10 26.72 12.75
N ASP A 53 -9.09 27.11 13.57
CA ASP A 53 -9.43 26.40 14.81
C ASP A 53 -10.10 25.04 14.55
N THR A 54 -10.45 24.72 13.31
CA THR A 54 -11.02 23.43 12.92
C THR A 54 -9.97 22.39 12.53
N LEU A 55 -8.70 22.78 12.51
CA LEU A 55 -7.54 21.92 12.28
C LEU A 55 -6.85 21.55 13.63
N PRO A 56 -6.09 20.44 13.71
CA PRO A 56 -5.68 19.56 12.62
C PRO A 56 -6.74 18.54 12.20
N VAL A 57 -6.75 18.22 10.90
CA VAL A 57 -7.52 17.10 10.33
C VAL A 57 -6.56 15.95 10.01
N VAL A 58 -6.95 14.74 10.38
CA VAL A 58 -6.19 13.51 10.12
C VAL A 58 -6.92 12.65 9.09
N ALA A 59 -6.21 12.23 8.06
CA ALA A 59 -6.69 11.29 7.06
C ALA A 59 -5.78 10.05 6.99
N THR A 60 -6.38 8.87 6.85
CA THR A 60 -5.64 7.63 6.62
C THR A 60 -5.86 7.18 5.19
N ALA A 61 -4.78 7.01 4.44
CA ALA A 61 -4.79 6.51 3.07
C ALA A 61 -4.19 5.10 3.03
N VAL A 62 -4.92 4.17 2.41
CA VAL A 62 -4.51 2.78 2.29
C VAL A 62 -4.37 2.44 0.80
N PHE A 63 -3.19 2.00 0.42
CA PHE A 63 -2.87 1.58 -0.95
C PHE A 63 -2.59 0.09 -0.99
N HIS A 64 -3.05 -0.57 -2.05
CA HIS A 64 -2.76 -1.96 -2.34
C HIS A 64 -2.05 -2.02 -3.67
N PHE A 65 -0.88 -2.62 -3.71
CA PHE A 65 -0.05 -2.74 -4.90
C PHE A 65 0.21 -4.21 -5.22
N ASN A 66 0.13 -4.52 -6.50
CA ASN A 66 0.53 -5.78 -7.12
C ASN A 66 1.82 -5.56 -7.92
N LYS A 67 2.48 -6.66 -8.28
CA LYS A 67 3.64 -6.59 -9.17
C LYS A 67 3.27 -5.95 -10.50
N GLY A 68 4.02 -4.91 -10.87
CA GLY A 68 3.79 -4.14 -12.10
C GLY A 68 3.01 -2.84 -11.89
N ASP A 69 2.42 -2.62 -10.71
CA ASP A 69 1.85 -1.32 -10.36
C ASP A 69 2.94 -0.26 -10.16
N ASP A 70 2.63 1.00 -10.48
CA ASP A 70 3.55 2.12 -10.27
C ASP A 70 3.56 2.55 -8.80
N VAL A 71 4.73 2.46 -8.17
CA VAL A 71 4.99 2.87 -6.78
C VAL A 71 5.88 4.11 -6.68
N SER A 72 6.17 4.78 -7.80
CA SER A 72 7.14 5.89 -7.87
C SER A 72 6.77 7.10 -6.99
N ASP A 73 5.48 7.35 -6.79
CA ASP A 73 4.96 8.42 -5.92
C ASP A 73 4.94 8.04 -4.42
N MET A 74 5.29 6.81 -4.06
CA MET A 74 5.29 6.36 -2.67
C MET A 74 6.59 6.74 -1.94
N PRO A 75 6.60 6.75 -0.59
CA PRO A 75 7.82 6.96 0.17
C PRO A 75 8.96 6.01 -0.25
N ALA A 76 10.21 6.48 -0.23
CA ALA A 76 11.37 5.70 -0.69
C ALA A 76 11.51 4.32 -0.03
N LEU A 77 11.07 4.17 1.22
CA LEU A 77 11.03 2.87 1.90
C LEU A 77 10.07 1.88 1.23
N VAL A 78 8.89 2.35 0.80
CA VAL A 78 7.92 1.53 0.06
C VAL A 78 8.50 1.08 -1.27
N GLN A 79 9.14 1.99 -2.01
CA GLN A 79 9.79 1.67 -3.29
C GLN A 79 10.89 0.62 -3.13
N THR A 80 11.68 0.75 -2.05
CA THR A 80 12.75 -0.21 -1.70
C THR A 80 12.17 -1.59 -1.41
N VAL A 81 11.10 -1.66 -0.62
CA VAL A 81 10.42 -2.93 -0.28
C VAL A 81 9.78 -3.56 -1.52
N ALA A 82 9.10 -2.78 -2.35
CA ALA A 82 8.53 -3.23 -3.63
C ALA A 82 9.60 -3.84 -4.55
N THR A 83 10.73 -3.15 -4.70
CA THR A 83 11.87 -3.65 -5.50
C THR A 83 12.42 -4.95 -4.91
N ALA A 84 12.59 -5.05 -3.59
CA ALA A 84 13.13 -6.24 -2.96
C ALA A 84 12.23 -7.48 -3.08
N ILE A 85 10.91 -7.31 -3.17
CA ILE A 85 9.94 -8.41 -3.21
C ILE A 85 9.62 -8.83 -4.65
N TRP A 86 9.67 -7.90 -5.61
CA TRP A 86 9.26 -8.14 -7.00
C TRP A 86 10.41 -8.22 -8.02
N ALA A 87 11.65 -7.95 -7.61
CA ALA A 87 12.84 -8.09 -8.46
C ALA A 87 13.08 -9.53 -8.93
#